data_AF-A0L6W5-F1
#
_entry.id   AF-A0L6W5-F1
#
_cell.length_a   1.000
_cell.length_b   1.000
_cell.length_c   1.000
_cell.angle_alpha   90.00
_cell.angle_beta   90.00
_cell.angle_gamma   90.00
#
_symmetry.space_group_name_H-M   'P 1'
#
loop_
_entity.id
_entity.type
_entity.pdbx_description
1 polymer ?
#
loop_
_entity_poly.entity_id
_entity_poly.type
_entity_poly.pdbx_seq_one_letter_code
_entity_poly.pdbx_strand_id
1 'polypeptide(L)'
;MNTPAARPDRYQSFAHIPCDAMALKLLTHLEQLLQAEDTLEPFWQLFLQKAAIAKQPQPGQADALKLICSNSYYIFDLFAAQQDQAGEAMMDELEYQCC
;
A
#
# COMPACT_ATOMS: atom_id res chain seq x y z
N MET A 1 -3.20 39.05 31.78
CA MET A 1 -2.83 38.94 30.35
C MET A 1 -3.18 37.52 29.94
N ASN A 2 -4.25 37.32 29.15
CA ASN A 2 -4.67 35.99 28.70
C ASN A 2 -3.85 35.61 27.46
N THR A 3 -3.02 34.57 27.58
CA THR A 3 -2.33 33.95 26.45
C THR A 3 -3.37 33.22 25.58
N PRO A 4 -3.48 33.51 24.27
CA PRO A 4 -4.36 32.75 23.38
C PRO A 4 -3.78 31.34 23.21
N ALA A 5 -4.61 30.32 23.42
CA ALA A 5 -4.24 28.93 23.15
C ALA A 5 -3.78 28.79 21.69
N ALA A 6 -2.60 28.21 21.48
CA ALA A 6 -2.07 27.93 20.15
C ALA A 6 -3.09 27.07 19.38
N ARG A 7 -3.48 27.51 18.17
CA ARG A 7 -4.30 26.68 17.27
C ARG A 7 -3.54 25.37 17.02
N PRO A 8 -4.21 24.20 17.03
CA PRO A 8 -3.56 22.96 16.64
C PRO A 8 -2.98 23.14 15.24
N ASP A 9 -1.72 22.74 15.08
CA ASP A 9 -1.09 22.68 13.77
C ASP A 9 -1.91 21.75 12.89
N ARG A 10 -2.48 22.28 11.81
CA ARG A 10 -3.31 21.50 10.89
C ARG A 10 -2.47 20.58 10.01
N TYR A 11 -1.16 20.78 10.00
CA TYR A 11 -0.21 20.03 9.19
C TYR A 11 0.72 19.26 10.12
N GLN A 12 0.25 18.13 10.63
CA GLN A 12 1.18 17.12 11.12
C GLN A 12 2.07 16.73 9.93
N SER A 13 3.37 16.95 10.06
CA SER A 13 4.32 16.64 8.99
C SER A 13 4.27 15.16 8.67
N PHE A 14 4.14 14.81 7.38
CA PHE A 14 4.23 13.43 6.86
C PHE A 14 5.56 12.72 7.21
N ALA A 15 6.53 13.44 7.74
CA ALA A 15 7.88 12.96 8.06
C ALA A 15 7.94 11.73 8.99
N HIS A 16 6.84 11.42 9.70
CA HIS A 16 6.78 10.28 10.62
C HIS A 16 5.83 9.16 10.18
N ILE A 17 5.20 9.28 9.00
CA ILE A 17 4.35 8.21 8.48
C ILE A 17 5.24 7.23 7.70
N PRO A 18 5.34 5.96 8.12
CA PRO A 18 6.24 4.99 7.51
C PRO A 18 5.62 4.37 6.23
N CYS A 19 5.18 5.21 5.30
CA CYS A 19 4.43 4.78 4.10
C CYS A 19 5.17 3.71 3.30
N ASP A 20 6.49 3.85 3.12
CA ASP A 20 7.30 2.85 2.41
C ASP A 20 7.27 1.48 3.10
N ALA A 21 7.37 1.46 4.43
CA ALA A 21 7.35 0.22 5.21
C ALA A 21 5.95 -0.41 5.20
N MET A 22 4.90 0.40 5.28
CA MET A 22 3.50 -0.07 5.16
C MET A 22 3.25 -0.68 3.78
N ALA A 23 3.69 0.00 2.72
CA ALA A 23 3.58 -0.47 1.35
C ALA A 23 4.36 -1.78 1.13
N LEU A 24 5.59 -1.89 1.63
CA LEU A 24 6.38 -3.13 1.51
C LEU A 24 5.74 -4.30 2.25
N LYS A 25 5.15 -4.05 3.43
CA LYS A 25 4.43 -5.08 4.20
C LYS A 25 3.21 -5.58 3.42
N LEU A 26 2.40 -4.66 2.90
CA LEU A 26 1.23 -4.98 2.10
C LEU A 26 1.60 -5.69 0.78
N LEU A 27 2.65 -5.23 0.09
CA LEU A 27 3.13 -5.87 -1.13
C LEU A 27 3.59 -7.32 -0.88
N THR A 28 4.22 -7.57 0.26
CA THR A 28 4.63 -8.93 0.66
C THR A 28 3.42 -9.82 0.97
N HIS A 29 2.38 -9.27 1.61
CA HIS A 29 1.13 -9.97 1.86
C HIS A 29 0.40 -10.33 0.56
N LEU A 30 0.31 -9.39 -0.38
CA LEU A 30 -0.23 -9.62 -1.72
C LEU A 30 0.51 -10.73 -2.49
N GLU A 31 1.84 -10.71 -2.45
CA GLU A 31 2.63 -11.77 -3.09
C GLU A 31 2.34 -13.14 -2.51
N GLN A 32 2.20 -13.26 -1.20
CA GLN A 32 1.86 -14.54 -0.55
C GLN A 32 0.47 -15.03 -0.95
N LEU A 33 -0.51 -14.12 -0.95
CA LEU A 33 -1.88 -14.43 -1.36
C LEU A 33 -1.92 -14.91 -2.81
N LEU A 34 -1.26 -14.19 -3.72
CA LEU A 34 -1.23 -14.55 -5.15
C LEU A 34 -0.42 -15.83 -5.42
N GLN A 35 0.64 -16.09 -4.66
CA GLN A 35 1.40 -17.34 -4.79
C GLN A 35 0.65 -18.58 -4.28
N ALA A 36 -0.39 -18.40 -3.47
CA ALA A 36 -1.24 -19.49 -3.00
C ALA A 36 -2.29 -19.94 -4.04
N GLU A 37 -2.50 -19.15 -5.10
CA GLU A 37 -3.43 -19.48 -6.18
C GLU A 37 -2.85 -20.52 -7.14
N ASP A 38 -3.65 -21.52 -7.51
CA ASP A 38 -3.27 -22.54 -8.49
C ASP A 38 -3.13 -21.94 -9.91
N THR A 39 -3.90 -20.88 -10.22
CA THR A 39 -3.87 -20.20 -11.51
C THR A 39 -4.04 -18.70 -11.33
N LEU A 40 -3.02 -17.95 -11.75
CA LEU A 40 -3.05 -16.49 -11.71
C LEU A 40 -3.50 -15.89 -13.04
N GLU A 41 -4.46 -14.98 -12.97
CA GLU A 41 -4.87 -14.14 -14.09
C GLU A 41 -3.67 -13.35 -14.66
N PRO A 42 -3.61 -13.08 -15.98
CA PRO A 42 -2.49 -12.38 -16.61
C PRO A 42 -2.15 -11.02 -15.99
N PHE A 43 -3.17 -10.31 -15.47
CA PHE A 43 -2.97 -9.06 -14.73
C PHE A 43 -2.09 -9.25 -13.50
N TRP A 44 -2.41 -10.26 -12.66
CA TRP A 44 -1.67 -10.55 -11.44
C TRP A 44 -0.27 -11.09 -11.72
N GLN A 45 -0.09 -11.84 -12.80
CA GLN A 45 1.25 -12.26 -13.26
C GLN A 45 2.14 -11.05 -13.58
N LEU A 46 1.60 -10.07 -14.32
CA LEU A 46 2.33 -8.83 -14.62
C LEU A 46 2.53 -7.98 -13.35
N PHE A 47 1.55 -7.93 -12.45
CA PHE A 47 1.66 -7.25 -11.18
C PHE A 47 2.82 -7.80 -10.35
N LEU A 48 2.95 -9.13 -10.21
CA LEU A 48 4.05 -9.77 -9.49
C LEU A 48 5.43 -9.46 -10.10
N GLN A 49 5.53 -9.38 -11.43
CA GLN A 49 6.77 -8.93 -12.09
C GLN A 49 7.14 -7.49 -11.71
N LYS A 50 6.15 -6.60 -11.65
CA LYS A 50 6.35 -5.22 -11.19
C LYS A 50 6.65 -5.15 -9.69
N ALA A 51 6.04 -6.00 -8.87
CA ALA A 51 6.26 -6.09 -7.43
C ALA A 51 7.74 -6.41 -7.12
N ALA A 52 8.33 -7.35 -7.86
CA ALA A 52 9.74 -7.69 -7.73
C ALA A 52 10.67 -6.48 -7.95
N ILE A 53 10.34 -5.62 -8.92
CA ILE A 53 11.07 -4.37 -9.18
C ILE A 53 10.79 -3.34 -8.08
N ALA A 54 9.53 -3.20 -7.68
CA ALA A 54 9.06 -2.19 -6.73
C ALA A 54 9.64 -2.34 -5.30
N LYS A 55 10.10 -3.54 -4.95
CA LYS A 55 10.83 -3.80 -3.69
C LYS A 55 12.25 -3.24 -3.67
N GLN A 56 12.86 -3.02 -4.83
CA GLN A 56 14.20 -2.48 -5.01
C GLN A 56 14.25 -1.55 -6.22
N PRO A 57 13.50 -0.44 -6.20
CA PRO A 57 13.29 0.39 -7.38
C PRO A 57 14.58 1.14 -7.75
N GLN A 58 14.90 1.18 -9.03
CA GLN A 58 15.92 2.09 -9.57
C GLN A 58 15.30 3.48 -9.81
N PRO A 59 16.12 4.55 -9.94
CA PRO A 59 15.62 5.88 -10.28
C PRO A 59 14.70 5.85 -11.51
N GLY A 60 13.48 6.37 -11.35
CA GLY A 60 12.46 6.40 -12.41
C GLY A 60 11.54 5.17 -12.49
N GLN A 61 11.78 4.14 -11.68
CA GLN A 61 10.86 3.01 -11.52
C GLN A 61 9.87 3.27 -10.37
N ALA A 62 8.69 2.65 -10.43
CA ALA A 62 7.72 2.73 -9.33
C ALA A 62 8.21 1.92 -8.12
N ASP A 63 8.19 2.53 -6.94
CA ASP A 63 8.36 1.84 -5.66
C ASP A 63 7.06 1.10 -5.25
N ALA A 64 7.12 0.40 -4.11
CA ALA A 64 5.99 -0.37 -3.59
C ALA A 64 4.76 0.50 -3.35
N LEU A 65 4.93 1.71 -2.80
CA LEU A 65 3.82 2.62 -2.50
C LEU A 65 3.13 3.06 -3.80
N LYS A 66 3.91 3.48 -4.79
CA LYS A 66 3.40 3.89 -6.09
C LYS A 66 2.71 2.73 -6.80
N LEU A 67 3.27 1.53 -6.74
CA LEU A 67 2.66 0.34 -7.32
C LEU A 67 1.32 0.03 -6.67
N ILE A 68 1.23 0.07 -5.34
CA ILE A 68 0.00 -0.20 -4.59
C ILE A 68 -1.06 0.89 -4.84
N CYS A 69 -0.76 2.17 -4.58
CA CYS A 69 -1.76 3.24 -4.74
C CYS A 69 -2.27 3.31 -6.20
N SER A 70 -1.46 2.95 -7.21
CA SER A 70 -1.89 2.94 -8.62
C SER A 70 -2.76 1.73 -9.02
N ASN A 71 -2.85 0.72 -8.16
CA ASN A 71 -3.66 -0.49 -8.37
C ASN A 71 -4.64 -0.75 -7.20
N SER A 72 -4.89 0.26 -6.36
CA SER A 72 -5.62 0.11 -5.09
C SER A 72 -6.99 -0.50 -5.27
N TYR A 73 -7.74 -0.05 -6.28
CA TYR A 73 -9.05 -0.59 -6.64
C TYR A 73 -9.02 -2.12 -6.86
N TYR A 74 -8.08 -2.61 -7.68
CA TYR A 74 -7.96 -4.05 -7.97
C TYR A 74 -7.49 -4.86 -6.76
N ILE A 75 -6.67 -4.24 -5.90
CA ILE A 75 -6.18 -4.86 -4.67
C ILE A 75 -7.32 -5.01 -3.64
N PHE A 76 -8.15 -3.97 -3.47
CA PHE A 76 -9.35 -4.07 -2.63
C PHE A 76 -10.31 -5.15 -3.12
N ASP A 77 -10.59 -5.17 -4.44
CA ASP A 77 -11.45 -6.20 -5.05
C ASP A 77 -10.89 -7.62 -4.82
N LEU A 78 -9.56 -7.79 -4.90
CA LEU A 78 -8.91 -9.08 -4.61
C LEU A 78 -9.10 -9.52 -3.15
N PHE A 79 -8.84 -8.64 -2.18
CA PHE A 79 -9.00 -8.99 -0.78
C PHE A 79 -10.45 -9.31 -0.42
N ALA A 80 -11.40 -8.53 -0.92
CA ALA A 80 -12.83 -8.78 -0.72
C ALA A 80 -13.26 -10.13 -1.31
N ALA A 81 -12.78 -10.48 -2.51
CA ALA A 81 -13.08 -11.77 -3.15
C ALA A 81 -12.50 -12.95 -2.35
N GLN A 82 -11.33 -12.78 -1.75
CA GLN A 82 -10.62 -13.80 -0.96
C GLN A 82 -11.02 -13.80 0.53
N GLN A 83 -11.94 -12.91 0.93
CA GLN A 83 -12.33 -12.70 2.34
C GLN A 83 -11.12 -12.41 3.25
N ASP A 84 -10.11 -11.74 2.72
CA ASP A 84 -8.85 -11.44 3.39
C ASP A 84 -8.93 -10.13 4.18
N GLN A 85 -9.56 -10.22 5.36
CA GLN A 85 -9.74 -9.08 6.27
C GLN A 85 -8.42 -8.44 6.70
N ALA A 86 -7.33 -9.21 6.75
CA ALA A 86 -6.02 -8.67 7.09
C ALA A 86 -5.48 -7.78 5.97
N GLY A 87 -5.66 -8.22 4.71
CA GLY A 87 -5.35 -7.42 3.53
C GLY A 87 -6.18 -6.14 3.43
N GLU A 88 -7.50 -6.24 3.64
CA GLU A 88 -8.41 -5.07 3.67
C GLU A 88 -7.97 -4.05 4.73
N ALA A 89 -7.70 -4.49 5.96
CA ALA A 89 -7.26 -3.60 7.03
C ALA A 89 -5.89 -2.94 6.74
N MET A 90 -4.97 -3.65 6.07
CA MET A 90 -3.70 -3.05 5.65
C MET A 90 -3.89 -2.00 4.54
N MET A 91 -4.81 -2.25 3.60
CA MET A 91 -5.16 -1.28 2.56
C MET A 91 -5.83 -0.04 3.11
N ASP A 92 -6.82 -0.20 4.00
CA ASP A 92 -7.52 0.92 4.63
C ASP A 92 -6.56 1.84 5.38
N GLU A 93 -5.65 1.25 6.17
CA GLU A 93 -4.63 2.04 6.91
C GLU A 93 -3.66 2.73 5.94
N LEU A 94 -3.22 2.05 4.87
CA LEU A 94 -2.32 2.65 3.89
C LEU A 94 -2.98 3.80 3.11
N GLU A 95 -4.21 3.61 2.63
CA GLU A 95 -4.96 4.64 1.90
C GLU A 95 -5.20 5.87 2.79
N TYR A 96 -5.58 5.66 4.05
CA TYR A 96 -5.82 6.74 5.01
C TYR A 96 -4.56 7.55 5.32
N GLN A 97 -3.41 6.90 5.42
CA GLN A 97 -2.16 7.53 5.84
C GLN A 97 -1.32 8.08 4.67
N CYS A 98 -1.45 7.52 3.46
CA CYS A 98 -0.41 7.65 2.43
C CYS A 98 -0.84 8.03 0.99
N CYS A 99 -2.12 7.89 0.56
CA CYS A 99 -2.48 8.04 -0.88
C CYS A 99 -3.25 9.35 -1.28
#